data_AF-A0A1G2VY86-F1
#
_entry.id   AF-A0A1G2VY86-F1
#
_cell.length_a   1.000
_cell.length_b   1.000
_cell.length_c   1.000
_cell.angle_alpha   90.00
_cell.angle_beta   90.00
_cell.angle_gamma   90.00
#
_symmetry.space_group_name_H-M   'P 1'
#
loop_
_entity.id
_entity.type
_entity.pdbx_description
1 polymer ?
#
loop_
_entity_poly.entity_id
_entity_poly.type
_entity_poly.pdbx_seq_one_letter_code
_entity_poly.pdbx_strand_id
1 'polypeptide(L)'
;MIAEICFTADWLERKRTELGGVDPALLERALHAFALLGHLAESDLEFVFKGGTSLLLHVPVIRRLSIDIDILCAAPAEVLDRSTDGKNRCGQSRPACQVASD
;
A
#
# COMPACT_ATOMS: atom_id res chain seq x y z
N MET A 1 7.60 -9.34 -2.38
CA MET A 1 6.78 -8.59 -3.35
C MET A 1 5.50 -9.31 -3.77
N ILE A 2 4.38 -8.58 -3.95
CA ILE A 2 3.12 -9.08 -4.53
C ILE A 2 3.30 -9.25 -6.04
N ALA A 3 2.83 -10.36 -6.61
CA ALA A 3 2.98 -10.62 -8.04
C ALA A 3 2.14 -9.65 -8.90
N GLU A 4 2.70 -9.17 -10.01
CA GLU A 4 2.05 -8.21 -10.93
C GLU A 4 0.69 -8.71 -11.46
N ILE A 5 0.53 -10.03 -11.63
CA ILE A 5 -0.74 -10.64 -12.04
C ILE A 5 -1.91 -10.27 -11.10
N CYS A 6 -1.63 -9.99 -9.82
CA CYS A 6 -2.64 -9.65 -8.83
C CYS A 6 -3.35 -8.31 -9.14
N PHE A 7 -2.72 -7.42 -9.92
CA PHE A 7 -3.28 -6.13 -10.30
C PHE A 7 -4.09 -6.17 -11.61
N THR A 8 -4.26 -7.36 -12.20
CA THR A 8 -5.08 -7.53 -13.41
C THR A 8 -6.56 -7.61 -13.06
N ALA A 9 -7.41 -7.08 -13.93
CA ALA A 9 -8.87 -7.15 -13.76
C ALA A 9 -9.37 -8.60 -13.60
N ASP A 10 -8.82 -9.54 -14.38
CA ASP A 10 -9.17 -10.95 -14.32
C ASP A 10 -8.80 -11.60 -12.97
N TRP A 11 -7.67 -11.20 -12.38
CA TRP A 11 -7.30 -11.69 -11.07
C TRP A 11 -8.19 -11.09 -9.97
N LEU A 12 -8.42 -9.77 -10.04
CA LEU A 12 -9.27 -9.07 -9.07
C LEU A 12 -10.70 -9.61 -9.08
N GLU A 13 -11.29 -9.87 -10.24
CA GLU A 13 -12.65 -10.41 -10.33
C GLU A 13 -12.73 -11.84 -9.78
N ARG A 14 -11.77 -12.71 -10.12
CA ARG A 14 -11.71 -14.07 -9.54
C ARG A 14 -11.56 -14.02 -8.02
N LYS A 15 -10.63 -13.19 -7.53
CA LYS A 15 -10.38 -13.07 -6.09
C LYS A 15 -11.58 -12.47 -5.36
N ARG A 16 -12.28 -11.52 -5.97
CA ARG A 16 -13.53 -10.97 -5.46
C ARG A 16 -14.58 -12.06 -5.25
N THR A 17 -14.79 -12.94 -6.24
CA THR A 17 -15.72 -14.07 -6.12
C THR A 17 -15.29 -15.03 -5.00
N GLU A 18 -14.00 -15.38 -4.93
CA GLU A 18 -13.46 -16.26 -3.88
C GLU A 18 -13.66 -15.70 -2.46
N LEU A 19 -13.62 -14.38 -2.30
CA LEU A 19 -13.82 -13.69 -1.03
C LEU A 19 -15.29 -13.41 -0.70
N GLY A 20 -16.24 -14.01 -1.44
CA GLY A 20 -17.67 -13.87 -1.18
C GLY A 20 -18.30 -12.63 -1.81
N GLY A 21 -17.76 -12.14 -2.93
CA GLY A 21 -18.34 -11.03 -3.68
C GLY A 21 -18.08 -9.66 -3.05
N VAL A 22 -16.89 -9.48 -2.46
CA VAL A 22 -16.45 -8.20 -1.87
C VAL A 22 -16.53 -7.02 -2.85
N ASP A 23 -16.53 -5.81 -2.32
CA ASP A 23 -16.46 -4.60 -3.14
C ASP A 23 -15.14 -4.57 -3.94
N PRO A 24 -15.18 -4.40 -5.28
CA PRO A 24 -13.97 -4.39 -6.11
C PRO A 24 -12.98 -3.29 -5.74
N ALA A 25 -13.47 -2.08 -5.43
CA ALA A 25 -12.61 -0.95 -5.10
C ALA A 25 -11.93 -1.15 -3.74
N LEU A 26 -12.62 -1.76 -2.76
CA LEU A 26 -12.00 -2.14 -1.49
C LEU A 26 -10.94 -3.23 -1.66
N LEU A 27 -11.17 -4.21 -2.54
CA LEU A 27 -10.19 -5.26 -2.84
C LEU A 27 -8.93 -4.69 -3.46
N GLU A 28 -9.08 -3.85 -4.49
CA GLU A 28 -7.95 -3.20 -5.16
C GLU A 28 -7.16 -2.31 -4.18
N ARG A 29 -7.83 -1.49 -3.37
CA ARG A 29 -7.18 -0.64 -2.38
C ARG A 29 -6.45 -1.45 -1.30
N ALA A 30 -7.05 -2.54 -0.81
CA ALA A 30 -6.41 -3.45 0.13
C ALA A 30 -5.17 -4.11 -0.48
N LEU A 31 -5.23 -4.51 -1.76
CA LEU A 31 -4.10 -5.06 -2.49
C LEU A 31 -2.95 -4.04 -2.57
N HIS A 32 -3.23 -2.78 -2.92
CA HIS A 32 -2.24 -1.71 -2.94
C HIS A 32 -1.65 -1.41 -1.56
N ALA A 33 -2.46 -1.46 -0.50
CA ALA A 33 -2.00 -1.30 0.88
C ALA A 33 -0.96 -2.37 1.26
N PHE A 34 -1.21 -3.63 0.92
CA PHE A 34 -0.22 -4.70 1.13
C PHE A 34 0.99 -4.61 0.20
N ALA A 35 0.82 -4.11 -1.02
CA ALA A 35 1.95 -3.87 -1.92
C ALA A 35 2.89 -2.81 -1.34
N LEU A 36 2.33 -1.71 -0.80
CA LEU A 36 3.09 -0.68 -0.09
C LEU A 36 3.79 -1.26 1.14
N LEU A 37 3.09 -2.05 1.96
CA LEU A 37 3.69 -2.73 3.12
C LEU A 37 4.88 -3.60 2.70
N GLY A 38 4.76 -4.33 1.59
CA GLY A 38 5.84 -5.14 1.02
C GLY A 38 7.04 -4.29 0.62
N HIS A 39 6.83 -3.16 -0.05
CA HIS A 39 7.93 -2.24 -0.40
C HIS A 39 8.61 -1.64 0.83
N LEU A 40 7.84 -1.28 1.87
CA LEU A 40 8.40 -0.80 3.13
C LEU A 40 9.25 -1.90 3.80
N ALA A 41 8.78 -3.14 3.81
CA ALA A 41 9.50 -4.29 4.37
C ALA A 41 10.78 -4.65 3.60
N GLU A 42 10.87 -4.27 2.31
CA GLU A 42 12.07 -4.45 1.47
C GLU A 42 13.03 -3.23 1.56
N SER A 43 12.62 -2.15 2.21
CA SER A 43 13.47 -0.99 2.49
C SER A 43 14.28 -1.17 3.78
N ASP A 44 15.27 -0.31 4.01
CA ASP A 44 16.04 -0.29 5.28
C ASP A 44 15.25 0.30 6.46
N LEU A 45 13.91 0.39 6.36
CA LEU A 45 13.04 0.90 7.43
C LEU A 45 12.73 -0.22 8.43
N GLU A 46 13.15 -0.05 9.67
CA GLU A 46 12.78 -0.94 10.77
C GLU A 46 11.40 -0.55 11.33
N PHE A 47 10.40 -1.43 11.19
CA PHE A 47 9.05 -1.18 11.71
C PHE A 47 8.33 -2.46 12.13
N VAL A 48 7.28 -2.29 12.95
CA VAL A 48 6.32 -3.33 13.31
C VAL A 48 5.00 -3.03 12.60
N PHE A 49 4.51 -3.97 11.80
CA PHE A 49 3.17 -3.92 11.24
C PHE A 49 2.14 -4.32 12.31
N LYS A 50 1.16 -3.44 12.57
CA LYS A 50 0.18 -3.60 13.64
C LYS A 50 -1.24 -3.26 13.16
N GLY A 51 -2.14 -3.08 14.13
CA GLY A 51 -3.50 -2.62 13.87
C GLY A 51 -4.43 -3.71 13.32
N GLY A 52 -5.67 -3.32 13.02
CA GLY A 52 -6.71 -4.25 12.58
C GLY A 52 -6.49 -4.83 11.19
N THR A 53 -5.63 -4.21 10.37
CA THR A 53 -5.24 -4.71 9.05
C THR A 53 -4.26 -5.88 9.17
N SER A 54 -3.37 -5.90 10.18
CA SER A 54 -2.42 -6.99 10.38
C SER A 54 -3.09 -8.36 10.59
N LEU A 55 -4.32 -8.37 11.12
CA LEU A 55 -5.11 -9.58 11.28
C LEU A 55 -5.38 -10.29 9.96
N LEU A 56 -5.49 -9.58 8.83
CA LEU A 56 -5.72 -10.20 7.51
C LEU A 56 -4.60 -11.18 7.13
N LEU A 57 -3.39 -11.02 7.68
CA LEU A 57 -2.27 -11.93 7.45
C LEU A 57 -2.21 -13.10 8.45
N HIS A 58 -2.94 -13.02 9.56
CA HIS A 58 -2.84 -13.98 10.68
C HIS A 58 -4.09 -14.85 10.84
N VAL A 59 -5.22 -14.49 10.23
CA VAL A 59 -6.48 -15.23 10.34
C VAL A 59 -6.74 -16.07 9.09
N PRO A 60 -7.28 -17.30 9.24
CA PRO A 60 -7.55 -18.17 8.10
C PRO A 60 -8.75 -17.72 7.26
N VAL A 61 -9.62 -16.87 7.82
CA VAL A 61 -10.84 -16.39 7.17
C VAL A 61 -10.87 -14.86 7.21
N ILE A 62 -10.84 -14.26 6.03
CA ILE A 62 -10.96 -12.81 5.85
C ILE A 62 -12.42 -12.41 6.11
N ARG A 63 -12.66 -11.70 7.22
CA ARG A 63 -14.00 -11.21 7.60
C ARG A 63 -14.33 -9.84 7.03
N ARG A 64 -13.31 -9.00 6.85
CA ARG A 64 -13.40 -7.65 6.29
C ARG A 64 -12.10 -7.32 5.59
N LEU A 65 -12.19 -6.54 4.52
CA LEU A 65 -11.03 -5.90 3.93
C LEU A 65 -10.66 -4.64 4.70
N SER A 66 -9.39 -4.26 4.62
CA SER A 66 -8.89 -3.02 5.21
C SER A 66 -7.91 -2.39 4.22
N ILE A 67 -7.95 -1.06 4.13
CA ILE A 67 -7.28 -0.28 3.08
C ILE A 67 -6.09 0.53 3.62
N ASP A 68 -5.93 0.57 4.94
CA ASP A 68 -4.87 1.29 5.62
C ASP A 68 -3.85 0.31 6.20
N ILE A 69 -2.58 0.74 6.25
CA ILE A 69 -1.52 0.02 6.97
C ILE A 69 -1.11 0.82 8.20
N ASP A 70 -1.21 0.18 9.37
CA ASP A 70 -0.73 0.76 10.63
C ASP A 70 0.66 0.21 10.93
N ILE A 71 1.68 1.07 10.88
CA ILE A 71 3.03 0.70 11.28
C ILE A 71 3.45 1.42 12.56
N LEU A 72 4.34 0.81 13.33
CA LEU A 72 5.08 1.45 14.42
C LEU A 72 6.55 1.45 14.04
N CYS A 73 7.18 2.62 14.05
CA CYS A 73 8.56 2.80 13.62
C CYS A 73 9.27 3.80 14.55
N ALA A 74 10.57 3.61 14.77
CA ALA A 74 11.41 4.55 15.52
C ALA A 74 12.03 5.65 14.64
N ALA A 75 11.88 5.53 13.31
CA ALA A 75 12.38 6.54 12.38
C ALA A 75 11.64 7.87 12.56
N PRO A 76 12.34 9.00 12.45
CA PRO A 76 11.72 10.32 12.48
C PRO A 76 10.86 10.51 11.22
N ALA A 77 9.81 11.34 11.32
CA ALA A 77 8.77 11.45 10.30
C ALA A 77 9.31 11.79 8.90
N GLU A 78 10.38 12.58 8.83
CA GLU A 78 10.99 13.02 7.58
C GLU A 78 11.64 11.87 6.79
N VAL A 79 11.99 10.76 7.46
CA VAL A 79 12.49 9.54 6.81
C VAL A 79 11.33 8.77 6.16
N LEU A 80 10.16 8.74 6.81
CA LEU A 80 8.98 8.03 6.31
C LEU A 80 8.48 8.64 5.01
N ASP A 81 8.45 9.97 4.91
CA ASP A 81 8.03 10.67 3.69
C ASP A 81 8.86 10.23 2.47
N ARG A 82 10.18 10.09 2.64
CA ARG A 82 11.09 9.63 1.57
C ARG A 82 10.86 8.17 1.18
N SER A 83 10.53 7.31 2.13
CA SER A 83 10.24 5.90 1.87
C SER A 83 8.91 5.71 1.13
N THR A 84 7.99 6.67 1.25
CA THR A 84 6.71 6.67 0.52
C THR A 84 6.73 7.37 -0.85
N ASP A 85 7.75 8.20 -1.12
CA ASP A 85 7.89 8.98 -2.37
C ASP A 85 8.36 8.17 -3.61
N GLY A 86 8.42 6.85 -3.49
CA GLY A 86 8.93 5.95 -4.51
C GLY A 86 8.00 5.67 -5.71
N LYS A 87 7.61 6.69 -6.50
CA LYS A 87 7.46 6.65 -7.99
C LYS A 87 6.92 7.98 -8.58
N ASN A 88 7.80 8.97 -8.74
CA ASN A 88 7.74 9.96 -9.83
C ASN A 88 9.04 9.93 -10.67
N ARG A 89 9.58 8.73 -10.92
CA ARG A 89 10.61 8.52 -11.95
C ARG A 89 9.99 7.99 -13.23
N CYS A 90 9.12 8.81 -13.82
CA CYS A 90 8.79 8.76 -15.24
C CYS A 90 8.97 10.18 -15.76
N GLY A 91 9.80 10.35 -16.79
CA GLY A 91 10.27 11.65 -17.28
C GLY A 91 9.13 12.59 -17.66
N GLN A 92 8.80 13.53 -16.78
CA GLN A 92 8.10 14.76 -17.13
C GLN A 92 8.69 15.90 -16.30
N SER A 93 9.39 16.79 -16.98
CA SER A 93 9.71 18.13 -16.49
C SER A 93 8.41 18.82 -16.04
N ARG A 94 8.24 19.04 -14.73
CA ARG A 94 7.23 19.98 -14.23
C ARG A 94 7.96 21.31 -13.94
N PRO A 95 7.43 22.45 -14.41
CA PRO A 95 8.07 23.74 -14.20
C PRO A 95 8.00 24.12 -12.72
N ALA A 96 9.07 24.77 -12.25
CA ALA A 96 9.20 25.27 -10.90
C ALA A 96 8.03 26.22 -10.57
N CYS A 97 7.28 25.88 -9.53
CA CYS A 97 6.37 26.82 -8.88
C CYS A 97 7.24 27.83 -8.12
N GLN A 98 7.40 29.03 -8.67
CA GLN A 98 8.03 30.14 -7.97
C GLN A 98 7.14 30.58 -6.80
N VAL A 99 7.68 30.43 -5.60
CA VAL A 99 7.16 31.06 -4.39
C VAL A 99 7.33 32.57 -4.57
N ALA A 100 6.21 33.29 -4.68
CA ALA A 100 6.21 34.74 -4.59
C ALA A 100 6.52 35.13 -3.14
N SER A 101 7.63 35.82 -2.93
CA SER A 101 7.89 36.57 -1.71
C SER A 101 7.40 38.00 -1.90
N ASP A 102 6.59 38.44 -0.94
CA ASP A 102 6.17 39.80 -0.54
C ASP A 102 6.10 40.93 -1.57
#